data_AF-I3TF86-F1
#
_entry.id   AF-I3TF86-F1
#
_cell.length_a   1.000
_cell.length_b   1.000
_cell.length_c   1.000
_cell.angle_alpha   90.00
_cell.angle_beta   90.00
_cell.angle_gamma   90.00
#
_symmetry.space_group_name_H-M   'P 1'
#
loop_
_entity.id
_entity.type
_entity.pdbx_description
1 polymer ?
#
loop_
_entity_poly.entity_id
_entity_poly.type
_entity_poly.pdbx_seq_one_letter_code
_entity_poly.pdbx_strand_id
1 'polypeptide(L)'
;MKVYRCTPREYKPPFPRHFIADIHQCVEEASISLERARGVLPEDLFRELVSKKRVLVTDHENARKILGKELLGETYLLLSLEAGGPGLK
;
A
#
# COMPACT_ATOMS: atom_id res chain seq x y z
N MET A 1 -9.78 3.08 7.50
CA MET A 1 -8.87 3.13 6.34
C MET A 1 -8.36 1.74 6.08
N LYS A 2 -8.21 1.36 4.82
CA LYS A 2 -7.72 0.03 4.44
C LYS A 2 -6.22 0.06 4.16
N VAL A 3 -5.52 -0.97 4.59
CA VAL A 3 -4.09 -1.21 4.36
C VAL A 3 -3.97 -2.38 3.42
N TYR A 4 -3.37 -2.15 2.27
CA TYR A 4 -3.09 -3.17 1.27
C TYR A 4 -1.60 -3.46 1.25
N ARG A 5 -1.22 -4.74 1.27
CA ARG A 5 0.14 -5.17 0.96
C ARG A 5 0.22 -5.48 -0.51
N CYS A 6 1.12 -4.81 -1.20
CA CYS A 6 1.35 -5.00 -2.63
C CYS A 6 2.67 -5.74 -2.84
N THR A 7 2.60 -6.81 -3.61
CA THR A 7 3.75 -7.63 -4.04
C THR A 7 3.89 -7.52 -5.55
N PRO A 8 5.10 -7.31 -6.10
CA PRO A 8 5.33 -7.49 -7.52
C PRO A 8 5.00 -8.94 -7.85
N ARG A 9 4.16 -9.15 -8.87
CA ARG A 9 3.92 -10.50 -9.36
C ARG A 9 5.15 -10.93 -10.15
N GLU A 10 5.70 -12.10 -9.83
CA GLU A 10 6.68 -12.74 -10.71
C GLU A 10 6.00 -13.11 -12.02
N TYR A 11 6.51 -12.53 -13.10
CA TYR A 11 5.95 -12.69 -14.42
C TYR A 11 7.04 -13.27 -15.35
N LYS A 12 6.82 -14.47 -15.89
CA LYS A 12 7.67 -15.08 -16.93
C LYS A 12 7.29 -14.60 -18.34
N PRO A 13 8.17 -13.91 -19.08
CA PRO A 13 7.87 -13.34 -20.39
C PRO A 13 7.38 -14.39 -21.41
N PRO A 14 6.65 -13.97 -22.48
CA PRO A 14 6.46 -12.60 -22.96
C PRO A 14 5.10 -11.95 -22.60
N PHE A 15 5.04 -10.60 -22.52
CA PHE A 15 3.81 -9.85 -22.25
C PHE A 15 3.57 -8.66 -23.21
N PRO A 16 2.30 -8.32 -23.51
CA PRO A 16 1.95 -7.10 -24.24
C PRO A 16 2.28 -5.83 -23.44
N ARG A 17 2.80 -4.79 -24.12
CA ARG A 17 3.19 -3.49 -23.50
C ARG A 17 2.08 -2.77 -22.73
N HIS A 18 0.82 -3.15 -22.93
CA HIS A 18 -0.33 -2.55 -22.27
C HIS A 18 -0.61 -3.08 -20.85
N PHE A 19 0.13 -4.08 -20.36
CA PHE A 19 -0.07 -4.72 -19.04
C PHE A 19 0.73 -4.10 -17.87
N ILE A 20 1.40 -2.96 -18.08
CA ILE A 20 2.23 -2.30 -17.05
C ILE A 20 1.38 -1.76 -15.87
N ALA A 21 0.05 -1.73 -15.96
CA ALA A 21 -0.80 -1.35 -14.83
C ALA A 21 -1.06 -2.50 -13.81
N ASP A 22 -0.90 -3.77 -14.21
CA ASP A 22 -1.23 -4.98 -13.42
C ASP A 22 -0.01 -5.68 -12.80
N ILE A 23 1.10 -4.95 -12.64
CA ILE A 23 2.38 -5.53 -12.18
C ILE A 23 2.42 -5.85 -10.69
N HIS A 24 1.47 -5.35 -9.90
CA HIS A 24 1.45 -5.49 -8.46
C HIS A 24 0.13 -6.05 -7.96
N GLN A 25 0.19 -7.17 -7.26
CA GLN A 25 -0.95 -7.77 -6.59
C GLN A 25 -1.07 -7.18 -5.19
N CYS A 26 -2.14 -6.41 -4.95
CA CYS A 26 -2.42 -5.80 -3.66
C CYS A 26 -3.50 -6.60 -2.92
N VAL A 27 -3.20 -7.04 -1.69
CA VAL A 27 -4.15 -7.77 -0.83
C VAL A 27 -4.46 -6.92 0.39
N GLU A 28 -5.75 -6.80 0.73
CA GLU A 28 -6.17 -6.12 1.97
C GLU A 28 -5.65 -6.93 3.18
N GLU A 29 -4.78 -6.31 3.97
CA GLU A 29 -4.15 -6.93 5.13
C GLU A 29 -4.81 -6.51 6.44
N ALA A 30 -5.21 -5.23 6.52
CA ALA A 30 -5.75 -4.67 7.75
C ALA A 30 -6.64 -3.46 7.48
N SER A 31 -7.48 -3.13 8.47
CA SER A 31 -8.16 -1.85 8.57
C SER A 31 -7.67 -1.11 9.80
N ILE A 32 -7.20 0.13 9.63
CA ILE A 32 -6.74 0.98 10.73
C ILE A 32 -7.50 2.30 10.78
N SER A 33 -7.56 2.91 11.96
CA SER A 33 -8.14 4.25 12.15
C SER A 33 -7.18 5.33 11.64
N LEU A 34 -7.73 6.51 11.31
CA LEU A 34 -6.94 7.67 10.91
C LEU A 34 -6.03 8.16 12.06
N GLU A 35 -6.51 8.06 13.31
CA GLU A 35 -5.75 8.41 14.51
C GLU A 35 -4.51 7.53 14.67
N ARG A 36 -4.64 6.21 14.47
CA ARG A 36 -3.51 5.28 14.50
C ARG A 36 -2.50 5.61 13.40
N ALA A 37 -2.99 5.94 12.21
CA ALA A 37 -2.12 6.33 11.10
C ALA A 37 -1.34 7.61 11.39
N ARG A 38 -1.96 8.59 12.04
CA ARG A 38 -1.30 9.83 12.47
C ARG A 38 -0.19 9.60 13.49
N GLY A 39 -0.35 8.61 14.37
CA GLY A 39 0.67 8.26 15.37
C GLY A 39 1.85 7.44 14.83
N VAL A 40 1.70 6.85 13.64
CA VAL A 40 2.68 5.91 13.08
C VAL A 40 3.38 6.47 11.84
N LEU A 41 2.66 7.19 10.98
CA LEU A 41 3.21 7.72 9.75
C LEU A 41 4.01 9.01 10.01
N PRO A 42 5.12 9.22 9.28
CA PRO A 42 5.73 10.53 9.13
C PRO A 42 4.72 11.58 8.69
N GLU A 43 4.91 12.83 9.13
CA GLU A 43 3.96 13.91 8.89
C GLU A 43 3.71 14.13 7.39
N ASP A 44 4.75 14.04 6.56
CA ASP A 44 4.64 14.22 5.11
C ASP A 44 3.75 13.15 4.47
N LEU A 45 3.93 11.88 4.84
CA LEU A 45 3.12 10.77 4.34
C LEU A 45 1.68 10.85 4.85
N PHE A 46 1.48 11.31 6.08
CA PHE A 46 0.14 11.51 6.62
C PHE A 46 -0.60 12.65 5.90
N ARG A 47 0.07 13.78 5.64
CA ARG A 47 -0.49 14.88 4.84
C ARG A 47 -0.84 14.42 3.43
N GLU A 48 0.03 13.62 2.81
CA GLU A 48 -0.24 13.02 1.50
C GLU A 48 -1.46 12.10 1.54
N LEU A 49 -1.56 11.22 2.54
CA LEU A 49 -2.72 10.34 2.73
C LEU A 49 -4.03 11.12 2.85
N VAL A 50 -4.05 12.21 3.63
CA VAL A 50 -5.26 13.05 3.80
C VAL A 50 -5.60 13.80 2.51
N SER A 51 -4.59 14.34 1.82
CA SER A 51 -4.79 15.13 0.59
C SER A 51 -5.18 14.28 -0.62
N LYS A 52 -4.45 13.19 -0.86
CA LYS A 52 -4.62 12.32 -2.04
C LYS A 52 -5.52 11.12 -1.76
N LYS A 53 -6.03 10.99 -0.52
CA LYS A 53 -6.79 9.84 0.00
C LYS A 53 -6.03 8.51 -0.02
N ARG A 54 -4.80 8.50 -0.51
CA ARG A 54 -3.94 7.31 -0.68
C ARG A 54 -2.49 7.71 -0.47
N VAL A 55 -1.72 6.83 0.15
CA VAL A 55 -0.27 6.99 0.27
C VAL A 55 0.41 5.63 0.15
N LEU A 56 1.60 5.64 -0.44
CA LEU A 56 2.45 4.46 -0.58
C LEU A 56 3.55 4.53 0.48
N VAL A 57 3.74 3.43 1.19
CA VAL A 57 4.75 3.27 2.23
C VAL A 57 5.72 2.19 1.77
N THR A 58 6.87 2.61 1.26
CA THR A 58 8.00 1.75 0.91
C THR A 58 8.94 1.50 2.08
N ASP A 59 8.91 2.36 3.09
CA ASP A 59 9.79 2.27 4.24
C ASP A 59 9.41 1.08 5.13
N HIS A 60 10.37 0.18 5.34
CA HIS A 60 10.16 -1.07 6.07
C HIS A 60 9.86 -0.83 7.57
N GLU A 61 10.43 0.21 8.18
CA GLU A 61 10.17 0.53 9.59
C GLU A 61 8.73 1.03 9.78
N ASN A 62 8.28 1.94 8.92
CA ASN A 62 6.92 2.45 8.94
C ASN A 62 5.91 1.34 8.63
N ALA A 63 6.21 0.48 7.65
CA ALA A 63 5.36 -0.66 7.36
C ALA A 63 5.25 -1.63 8.55
N ARG A 64 6.36 -1.90 9.25
CA ARG A 64 6.39 -2.72 10.46
C ARG A 64 5.55 -2.11 11.58
N LYS A 65 5.63 -0.79 11.80
CA LYS A 65 4.81 -0.11 12.81
C LYS A 65 3.31 -0.17 12.49
N ILE A 66 2.95 -0.17 11.20
CA ILE A 66 1.55 -0.26 10.75
C ILE A 66 0.99 -1.67 10.95
N LEU A 67 1.67 -2.70 10.41
CA LEU A 67 1.17 -4.08 10.40
C LEU A 67 1.61 -4.91 11.61
N GLY A 68 2.56 -4.45 12.40
CA GLY A 68 3.15 -5.20 13.52
C GLY A 68 4.01 -6.39 13.10
N LYS A 69 4.34 -6.52 11.81
CA LYS A 69 5.14 -7.61 11.24
C LYS A 69 6.12 -7.09 10.20
N GLU A 70 7.19 -7.84 9.96
CA GLU A 70 8.16 -7.49 8.92
C GLU A 70 7.61 -7.76 7.52
N LEU A 71 7.92 -6.84 6.60
CA LEU A 71 7.71 -7.02 5.18
C LEU A 71 8.88 -7.79 4.57
N LEU A 72 8.57 -8.82 3.78
CA LEU A 72 9.56 -9.66 3.10
C LEU A 72 9.64 -9.29 1.62
N GLY A 73 10.84 -9.31 1.05
CA GLY A 73 11.08 -9.04 -0.38
C GLY A 73 10.73 -7.62 -0.81
N GLU A 74 10.46 -7.43 -2.10
CA GLU A 74 10.09 -6.15 -2.70
C GLU A 74 8.62 -5.79 -2.45
N THR A 75 8.19 -5.77 -1.17
CA THR A 75 6.79 -5.47 -0.81
C THR A 75 6.63 -4.06 -0.27
N TYR A 76 5.52 -3.43 -0.59
CA TYR A 76 5.16 -2.11 -0.07
C TYR A 76 3.71 -2.09 0.44
N LEU A 77 3.39 -1.11 1.28
CA LEU A 77 2.01 -0.89 1.72
C LEU A 77 1.37 0.26 0.96
N LEU A 78 0.11 0.06 0.58
CA LEU A 78 -0.77 1.12 0.11
C LEU A 78 -1.84 1.33 1.17
N LEU A 79 -1.91 2.55 1.69
CA LEU A 79 -2.97 2.97 2.60
C LEU A 79 -4.02 3.73 1.80
N SER A 80 -5.30 3.39 1.95
CA SER A 80 -6.41 4.04 1.25
C SER A 80 -7.55 4.42 2.18
N LEU A 81 -7.94 5.70 2.16
CA LEU A 81 -9.12 6.21 2.85
C LEU A 81 -10.43 5.81 2.13
N GLU A 82 -10.36 5.46 0.85
CA GLU A 82 -11.52 5.03 0.07
C GLU A 82 -11.77 3.52 0.23
N ALA A 83 -13.05 3.14 0.33
CA ALA A 83 -13.46 1.74 0.51
C ALA A 83 -13.30 0.88 -0.77
N GLY A 84 -12.97 1.49 -1.92
CA GLY A 84 -12.66 0.80 -3.17
C GLY A 84 -11.17 0.53 -3.27
N GLY A 85 -10.80 -0.74 -3.45
CA GLY A 85 -9.41 -1.14 -3.62
C GLY A 85 -8.74 -0.53 -4.86
N PRO A 86 -7.40 -0.59 -4.96
CA PRO A 86 -6.70 -0.24 -6.18
C PRO A 86 -7.04 -1.26 -7.28
N GLY A 87 -8.03 -0.96 -8.13
CA GLY A 87 -8.33 -1.80 -9.30
C GLY A 87 -9.79 -2.09 -9.64
N LEU A 88 -10.78 -1.49 -8.96
CA LEU A 88 -12.19 -1.60 -9.38
C LEU A 88 -12.71 -0.22 -9.81
N LYS A 89 -12.60 0.07 -11.10
CA LYS A 89 -13.52 0.95 -11.83
C LYS A 89 -14.45 0.07 -12.64
#